data_AF-A0A349FAT8-F1
#
_entry.id   AF-A0A349FAT8-F1
#
_cell.length_a   1.000
_cell.length_b   1.000
_cell.length_c   1.000
_cell.angle_alpha   90.00
_cell.angle_beta   90.00
_cell.angle_gamma   90.00
#
_symmetry.space_group_name_H-M   'P 1'
#
loop_
_entity.id
_entity.type
_entity.pdbx_description
1 polymer ?
#
loop_
_entity_poly.entity_id
_entity_poly.type
_entity_poly.pdbx_seq_one_letter_code
_entity_poly.pdbx_strand_id
1 'polypeptide(L)'
;MESLTLQPIKKVDGEVNLPGSKSVSNRALLLAALAKGTTRLTNLLDSDDIRHMLNALSQLGVSYTLSEEKTVCEVTGLGGAFSSSQALELFLGN
;
A
#
# COMPACT_ATOMS: atom_id res chain seq x y z
N MET A 1 -10.09 -26.72 4.21
CA MET A 1 -8.77 -26.64 4.87
C MET A 1 -7.75 -26.95 3.78
N GLU A 2 -6.95 -25.96 3.41
CA GLU A 2 -5.90 -26.13 2.39
C GLU A 2 -4.61 -26.56 3.08
N SER A 3 -3.80 -27.40 2.42
CA SER A 3 -2.49 -27.81 2.93
C SER A 3 -1.47 -27.91 1.79
N LEU A 4 -0.22 -27.61 2.11
CA LEU A 4 0.91 -27.74 1.19
C LEU A 4 2.03 -28.53 1.88
N THR A 5 2.39 -29.68 1.32
CA THR A 5 3.50 -30.51 1.81
C THR A 5 4.75 -30.24 0.99
N LEU A 6 5.77 -29.65 1.61
CA LEU A 6 7.08 -29.46 0.99
C LEU A 6 7.98 -30.68 1.24
N GLN A 7 8.58 -31.20 0.16
CA GLN A 7 9.59 -32.25 0.28
C GLN A 7 10.95 -31.66 0.70
N PRO A 8 11.86 -32.42 1.33
CA PRO A 8 13.16 -31.91 1.76
C PRO A 8 14.00 -31.35 0.61
N ILE A 9 14.49 -30.11 0.79
CA ILE A 9 15.36 -29.42 -0.17
C ILE A 9 16.82 -29.62 0.24
N LYS A 10 17.65 -30.20 -0.66
CA LYS A 10 19.06 -30.55 -0.36
C LYS A 10 20.05 -29.38 -0.52
N LYS A 11 19.74 -28.38 -1.36
CA LYS A 11 20.56 -27.18 -1.60
C LYS A 11 19.64 -26.05 -2.08
N VAL A 12 19.94 -24.80 -1.69
CA VAL A 12 19.34 -23.58 -2.23
C VAL A 12 20.47 -22.66 -2.72
N ASP A 13 20.30 -22.09 -3.90
CA ASP A 13 21.26 -21.19 -4.55
C ASP A 13 20.48 -20.34 -5.55
N GLY A 14 20.55 -19.01 -5.42
CA GLY A 14 19.77 -18.08 -6.24
C GLY A 14 19.61 -16.70 -5.61
N GLU A 15 18.88 -15.84 -6.32
CA GLU A 15 18.58 -14.47 -5.92
C GLU A 15 17.07 -14.25 -5.90
N VAL A 16 16.61 -13.43 -4.96
CA VAL A 16 15.18 -13.08 -4.82
C VAL A 16 15.07 -11.56 -4.80
N ASN A 17 14.30 -11.02 -5.74
CA ASN A 17 13.85 -9.65 -5.65
C ASN A 17 12.73 -9.56 -4.60
N LEU A 18 13.03 -8.92 -3.47
CA LEU A 18 12.09 -8.83 -2.37
C LEU A 18 10.92 -7.89 -2.73
N PRO A 19 9.70 -8.22 -2.31
CA PRO A 19 8.59 -7.29 -2.45
C PRO A 19 8.81 -6.05 -1.60
N GLY A 20 8.02 -5.01 -1.86
CA GLY A 20 8.01 -3.79 -1.05
C GLY A 20 7.86 -4.06 0.45
N SER A 21 8.43 -3.18 1.27
CA SER A 21 8.23 -3.25 2.72
C SER A 21 6.84 -2.74 3.08
N LYS A 22 6.04 -3.56 3.77
CA LYS A 22 4.73 -3.16 4.31
C LYS A 22 4.82 -1.89 5.16
N SER A 23 5.75 -1.90 6.12
CA SER A 23 5.97 -0.83 7.06
C SER A 23 6.33 0.49 6.38
N VAL A 24 7.17 0.43 5.34
CA VAL A 24 7.54 1.63 4.58
C VAL A 24 6.38 2.07 3.69
N SER A 25 5.71 1.14 3.02
CA SER A 25 4.57 1.42 2.14
C SER A 25 3.45 2.19 2.85
N ASN A 26 3.01 1.71 4.03
CA ASN A 26 1.96 2.39 4.80
C ASN A 26 2.37 3.80 5.25
N ARG A 27 3.61 3.98 5.72
CA ARG A 27 4.12 5.30 6.14
C ARG A 27 4.24 6.24 4.95
N ALA A 28 4.77 5.76 3.84
CA ALA A 28 4.99 6.56 2.65
C ALA A 28 3.66 7.01 2.04
N LEU A 29 2.65 6.14 1.98
CA LEU A 29 1.30 6.51 1.52
C LEU A 29 0.64 7.58 2.39
N LEU A 30 0.68 7.42 3.71
CA LEU A 30 0.11 8.41 4.63
C LEU A 30 0.82 9.76 4.51
N LEU A 31 2.14 9.78 4.47
CA LEU A 31 2.91 11.02 4.32
C LEU A 31 2.68 11.67 2.95
N ALA A 32 2.61 10.87 1.88
CA ALA A 32 2.32 11.36 0.53
C ALA A 32 0.94 12.03 0.45
N ALA A 33 -0.06 11.46 1.12
CA ALA A 33 -1.41 12.01 1.18
C ALA A 33 -1.47 13.37 1.91
N LEU A 34 -0.66 13.55 2.95
CA LEU A 34 -0.61 14.78 3.74
C LEU A 34 0.28 15.87 3.10
N ALA A 35 1.26 15.47 2.29
CA ALA A 35 2.20 16.38 1.63
C ALA A 35 1.50 17.24 0.57
N LYS A 36 2.15 18.33 0.14
CA LYS A 36 1.71 19.13 -1.02
C LYS A 36 2.36 18.60 -2.30
N GLY A 37 1.57 18.42 -3.35
CA GLY A 37 2.04 17.97 -4.67
C GLY A 37 1.86 16.46 -4.88
N THR A 38 2.45 15.93 -5.95
CA THR A 38 2.29 14.52 -6.32
C THR A 38 3.53 13.71 -5.96
N THR A 39 3.33 12.60 -5.25
CA THR A 39 4.39 11.64 -4.91
C THR A 39 4.22 10.39 -5.75
N ARG A 40 5.27 9.99 -6.47
CA ARG A 40 5.33 8.73 -7.21
C ARG A 40 6.09 7.68 -6.41
N LEU A 41 5.37 6.75 -5.80
CA LEU A 41 5.92 5.61 -5.07
C LEU A 41 6.21 4.46 -6.04
N THR A 42 7.34 3.77 -5.84
CA THR A 42 7.74 2.58 -6.60
C THR A 42 8.14 1.47 -5.63
N ASN A 43 8.06 0.21 -6.09
CA ASN A 43 8.22 -0.98 -5.25
C ASN A 43 7.28 -0.96 -4.03
N LEU A 44 6.05 -0.47 -4.23
CA LEU A 44 4.97 -0.55 -3.24
C LEU A 44 4.56 -2.02 -3.06
N LEU A 45 4.28 -2.43 -1.83
CA LEU A 45 3.82 -3.78 -1.55
C LEU A 45 2.35 -3.97 -2.00
N ASP A 46 2.07 -4.99 -2.81
CA ASP A 46 0.70 -5.50 -2.99
C ASP A 46 0.35 -6.44 -1.84
N SER A 47 -0.41 -5.94 -0.87
CA SER A 47 -0.97 -6.74 0.22
C SER A 47 -2.33 -6.20 0.65
N ASP A 48 -3.08 -6.99 1.43
CA ASP A 48 -4.37 -6.53 1.97
C ASP A 48 -4.20 -5.26 2.81
N ASP A 49 -3.17 -5.19 3.66
CA ASP A 49 -2.88 -4.01 4.49
C ASP A 49 -2.70 -2.73 3.65
N ILE A 50 -2.01 -2.80 2.51
CA ILE A 50 -1.81 -1.65 1.62
C ILE A 50 -3.09 -1.30 0.86
N ARG A 51 -3.86 -2.31 0.44
CA ARG A 51 -5.16 -2.11 -0.21
C ARG A 51 -6.16 -1.43 0.74
N HIS A 52 -6.21 -1.82 2.01
CA HIS A 52 -7.04 -1.15 3.02
C HIS A 52 -6.60 0.29 3.26
N MET A 53 -5.29 0.54 3.33
CA MET A 53 -4.76 1.90 3.45
C MET A 53 -5.18 2.79 2.25
N LEU A 54 -4.99 2.32 1.01
CA LEU A 54 -5.38 3.06 -0.19
C LEU A 54 -6.89 3.35 -0.23
N ASN A 55 -7.72 2.37 0.13
CA ASN A 55 -9.17 2.56 0.21
C ASN A 55 -9.56 3.60 1.26
N ALA A 56 -8.92 3.59 2.43
CA ALA A 56 -9.15 4.59 3.47
C ALA A 56 -8.73 5.99 3.02
N LEU A 57 -7.57 6.12 2.37
CA LEU A 57 -7.09 7.39 1.81
C LEU A 57 -8.05 7.92 0.74
N SER A 58 -8.59 7.04 -0.13
CA SER A 58 -9.59 7.44 -1.12
C SER A 58 -10.85 8.00 -0.46
N GLN A 59 -11.34 7.37 0.61
CA GLN A 59 -12.52 7.84 1.35
C GLN A 59 -12.25 9.18 2.07
N LEU A 60 -11.00 9.42 2.47
CA LEU A 60 -10.54 10.68 3.03
C LEU A 60 -10.30 11.77 1.97
N GLY A 61 -10.65 11.52 0.70
CA GLY A 61 -10.57 12.49 -0.39
C GLY A 61 -9.22 12.57 -1.11
N VAL A 62 -8.30 11.63 -0.83
CA VAL A 62 -7.00 11.58 -1.50
C VAL A 62 -7.16 10.95 -2.88
N SER A 63 -6.69 11.63 -3.91
CA SER A 63 -6.63 11.08 -5.27
C SER A 63 -5.33 10.31 -5.47
N TYR A 64 -5.42 9.10 -6.01
CA TYR A 64 -4.24 8.32 -6.40
C TYR A 64 -4.50 7.53 -7.69
N THR A 65 -3.41 7.07 -8.31
CA THR A 65 -3.44 6.12 -9.43
C THR A 65 -2.46 5.00 -9.14
N LEU A 66 -2.92 3.75 -9.23
CA LEU A 66 -2.14 2.55 -8.96
C LEU A 66 -1.92 1.77 -10.26
N SER A 67 -0.71 1.31 -10.53
CA SER A 67 -0.40 0.51 -11.73
C SER A 67 -1.11 -0.86 -11.71
N GLU A 68 -1.20 -1.51 -12.86
CA GLU A 68 -1.83 -2.84 -12.99
C GLU A 68 -1.12 -3.89 -12.11
N GLU A 69 0.21 -3.78 -12.00
CA GLU A 69 1.06 -4.63 -11.15
C GLU A 69 1.04 -4.20 -9.68
N LYS A 70 0.40 -3.06 -9.37
CA LYS A 70 0.20 -2.50 -8.02
C LYS A 70 1.47 -2.17 -7.24
N THR A 71 2.60 -2.05 -7.92
CA THR A 71 3.89 -1.70 -7.30
C THR A 71 4.28 -0.24 -7.53
N VAL A 72 3.58 0.47 -8.41
CA VAL A 72 3.77 1.91 -8.63
C VAL A 72 2.47 2.63 -8.33
N CYS A 73 2.54 3.64 -7.45
CA CYS A 73 1.38 4.43 -7.04
C CYS A 73 1.72 5.92 -7.09
N GLU A 74 0.91 6.71 -7.80
CA GLU A 74 0.99 8.16 -7.81
C GLU A 74 -0.09 8.73 -6.89
N VAL A 75 0.31 9.43 -5.83
CA VAL A 75 -0.59 10.01 -4.84
C VAL A 75 -0.55 11.53 -4.96
N THR A 76 -1.70 12.16 -5.19
CA THR A 76 -1.83 13.62 -5.16
C THR A 76 -2.15 14.04 -3.72
N GLY A 77 -1.16 14.63 -3.05
CA GLY A 77 -1.27 15.03 -1.67
C GLY A 77 -2.12 16.28 -1.46
N LEU A 78 -2.82 16.32 -0.33
CA LEU A 78 -3.76 17.38 0.04
C LEU A 78 -3.07 18.65 0.55
N GLY A 79 -1.78 18.58 0.90
CA GLY A 79 -1.04 19.69 1.48
C GLY A 79 -1.44 20.05 2.91
N GLY A 80 -2.03 19.11 3.66
CA GLY A 80 -2.53 19.33 5.01
C GLY A 80 -3.18 18.09 5.62
N ALA A 81 -3.78 18.27 6.80
CA ALA A 81 -4.55 17.23 7.48
C ALA A 81 -5.85 16.90 6.71
N PHE A 82 -6.35 15.68 6.88
CA PHE A 82 -7.62 15.26 6.31
C PHE A 82 -8.78 16.07 6.91
N SER A 83 -9.75 16.42 6.08
CA SER A 83 -10.99 17.05 6.51
C SER A 83 -12.17 16.34 5.87
N SER A 84 -13.11 15.86 6.68
CA SER A 84 -14.38 15.30 6.21
C SER A 84 -15.53 16.09 6.83
N SER A 85 -16.54 16.41 6.02
CA SER A 85 -17.78 17.06 6.47
C SER A 85 -18.79 16.07 7.05
N GLN A 86 -18.55 14.77 6.91
CA GLN A 86 -19.42 13.69 7.37
C GLN A 86 -18.63 12.62 8.13
N ALA A 87 -19.32 11.86 8.98
CA ALA A 87 -18.73 10.69 9.61
C ALA A 87 -18.38 9.63 8.55
N LEU A 88 -17.21 9.00 8.70
CA LEU A 88 -16.72 7.97 7.80
C LEU A 88 -16.47 6.68 8.59
N GLU A 89 -16.78 5.54 7.99
CA GLU A 89 -16.40 4.22 8.47
C GLU A 89 -15.24 3.72 7.62
N LEU A 90 -14.07 3.53 8.24
CA LEU A 90 -12.88 3.05 7.56
C LEU A 90 -12.62 1.60 7.98
N PHE A 91 -12.93 0.65 7.09
CA PHE A 91 -12.55 -0.75 7.30
C PHE A 91 -11.06 -0.94 7.03
N LEU A 92 -10.30 -1.32 8.07
CA LEU A 92 -8.84 -1.43 8.03
C LEU A 92 -8.33 -2.86 7.97
N GLY A 93 -9.21 -3.83 7.71
CA GLY A 93 -8.85 -5.24 7.64
C GLY A 93 -9.15 -6.03 8.91
N ASN A 94 -8.40 -7.11 9.09
CA ASN A 94 -8.64 -8.24 9.99
C ASN A 94 -7.79 -8.17 11.26
#